data_AF-A0A6P0X483-F1
#
_entry.id   AF-A0A6P0X483-F1
#
_cell.length_a   1.000
_cell.length_b   1.000
_cell.length_c   1.000
_cell.angle_alpha   90.00
_cell.angle_beta   90.00
_cell.angle_gamma   90.00
#
_symmetry.space_group_name_H-M   'P 1'
#
loop_
_entity.id
_entity.type
_entity.pdbx_description
1 polymer ?
#
loop_
_entity_poly.entity_id
_entity_poly.type
_entity_poly.pdbx_seq_one_letter_code
_entity_poly.pdbx_strand_id
1 'polypeptide(L)'
;MIGKYKIIDSDCHVNEPLAMWQEYLEPAYRDQAPTIGTAPAGQPTGLTDPWRYLTVAGEPIVAGMSQQYWQHAEAELENNGGVPDLSEFSPEAYVEAIAQIGSDIAFLYPTFGLWIL
;
A
#
# COMPACT_ATOMS: atom_id res chain seq x y z
N MET A 1 6.09 24.69 1.73
CA MET A 1 6.04 26.18 1.71
C MET A 1 5.98 26.78 0.29
N ILE A 2 4.86 27.41 -0.08
CA ILE A 2 4.80 28.29 -1.27
C ILE A 2 4.92 29.74 -0.78
N GLY A 3 6.10 30.32 -0.92
CA GLY A 3 6.43 31.62 -0.34
C GLY A 3 6.31 31.60 1.19
N LYS A 4 5.30 32.29 1.73
CA LYS A 4 5.04 32.38 3.18
C LYS A 4 3.97 31.42 3.69
N TYR A 5 3.36 30.62 2.81
CA TYR A 5 2.23 29.76 3.16
C TYR A 5 2.68 28.33 3.40
N LYS A 6 2.19 27.76 4.51
CA LYS A 6 2.27 26.34 4.80
C LYS A 6 1.33 25.57 3.87
N ILE A 7 1.77 24.43 3.38
CA ILE A 7 0.97 23.50 2.59
C ILE A 7 0.46 22.41 3.53
N ILE A 8 -0.84 22.16 3.46
CA ILE A 8 -1.48 21.04 4.14
C ILE A 8 -1.89 20.05 3.06
N ASP A 9 -1.37 18.84 3.13
CA ASP A 9 -1.86 17.72 2.36
C ASP A 9 -3.01 17.05 3.11
N SER A 10 -4.21 17.17 2.57
CA SER A 10 -5.41 16.64 3.19
C SER A 10 -5.69 15.18 2.84
N ASP A 11 -4.86 14.56 1.98
CA ASP A 11 -5.13 13.23 1.44
C ASP A 11 -3.83 12.47 1.14
N CYS A 12 -3.15 12.04 2.20
CA CYS A 12 -2.04 11.12 2.12
C CYS A 12 -2.43 9.76 2.69
N HIS A 13 -1.72 8.71 2.27
CA HIS A 13 -2.00 7.35 2.68
C HIS A 13 -0.77 6.63 3.21
N VAL A 14 -1.01 5.66 4.09
CA VAL A 14 0.02 4.73 4.59
C VAL A 14 -0.25 3.32 4.10
N ASN A 15 0.78 2.66 3.60
CA ASN A 15 0.74 1.23 3.33
C ASN A 15 1.07 0.51 4.65
N GLU A 16 0.07 -0.12 5.25
CA GLU A 16 0.23 -0.67 6.59
C GLU A 16 1.02 -1.99 6.55
N PRO A 17 1.88 -2.26 7.56
CA PRO A 17 2.60 -3.52 7.61
C PRO A 17 1.63 -4.70 7.75
N LEU A 18 1.69 -5.67 6.83
CA LEU A 18 0.83 -6.88 6.90
C LEU A 18 0.97 -7.64 8.23
N ALA A 19 2.15 -7.56 8.85
CA ALA A 19 2.41 -8.16 10.16
C ALA A 19 1.55 -7.54 11.29
N MET A 20 1.13 -6.27 11.17
CA MET A 20 0.32 -5.58 12.18
C MET A 20 -0.98 -6.36 12.45
N TRP A 21 -1.67 -6.82 11.41
CA TRP A 21 -2.91 -7.58 11.62
C TRP A 21 -2.65 -8.91 12.34
N GLN A 22 -1.57 -9.61 12.01
CA GLN A 22 -1.22 -10.85 12.71
C GLN A 22 -0.85 -10.61 14.18
N GLU A 23 -0.16 -9.51 14.46
CA GLU A 23 0.29 -9.14 15.80
C GLU A 23 -0.88 -8.70 16.70
N TYR A 24 -1.79 -7.87 16.16
CA TYR A 24 -2.80 -7.17 16.95
C TYR A 24 -4.23 -7.70 16.82
N LEU A 25 -4.55 -8.53 15.82
CA LEU A 25 -5.87 -9.18 15.79
C LEU A 25 -6.00 -10.19 16.94
N GLU A 26 -7.20 -10.23 17.52
CA GLU A 26 -7.57 -11.28 18.48
C GLU A 26 -7.32 -12.66 17.86
N PRO A 27 -6.86 -13.65 18.64
CA PRO A 27 -6.46 -14.96 18.11
C PRO A 27 -7.52 -15.64 17.23
N ALA A 28 -8.81 -15.43 17.53
CA ALA A 28 -9.93 -15.99 16.77
C ALA A 28 -10.08 -15.41 15.34
N TYR A 29 -9.43 -14.29 15.03
CA TYR A 29 -9.54 -13.59 13.75
C TYR A 29 -8.23 -13.54 12.95
N ARG A 30 -7.13 -14.12 13.44
CA ARG A 30 -5.83 -14.07 12.75
C ARG A 30 -5.84 -14.71 11.36
N ASP A 31 -6.67 -15.73 11.16
CA ASP A 31 -6.86 -16.37 9.85
C ASP A 31 -7.58 -15.45 8.84
N GLN A 32 -8.12 -14.32 9.30
CA GLN A 32 -8.73 -13.27 8.49
C GLN A 32 -7.82 -12.06 8.28
N ALA A 33 -6.55 -12.12 8.74
CA ALA A 33 -5.59 -11.07 8.45
C ALA A 33 -5.32 -10.97 6.94
N PRO A 34 -5.08 -9.76 6.40
CA PRO A 34 -4.66 -9.59 5.02
C PRO A 34 -3.32 -10.29 4.76
N THR A 35 -3.22 -11.02 3.66
CA THR A 35 -1.98 -11.69 3.24
C THR A 35 -1.76 -11.57 1.73
N ILE A 36 -0.50 -11.66 1.30
CA ILE A 36 -0.16 -11.77 -0.13
C ILE A 36 -0.35 -13.23 -0.55
N GLY A 37 -1.37 -13.46 -1.38
CA GLY A 37 -1.64 -14.73 -2.01
C GLY A 37 -0.75 -14.98 -3.23
N THR A 38 -1.03 -16.07 -3.94
CA THR A 38 -0.36 -16.41 -5.19
C THR A 38 -1.11 -15.87 -6.39
N ALA A 39 -0.39 -15.61 -7.49
CA ALA A 39 -1.02 -15.29 -8.77
C ALA A 39 -2.03 -16.37 -9.20
N PRO A 40 -3.27 -16.00 -9.58
CA PRO A 40 -4.24 -16.96 -10.09
C PRO A 40 -3.71 -17.71 -11.32
N ALA A 41 -4.04 -18.99 -11.43
CA ALA A 41 -3.64 -19.81 -12.57
C ALA A 41 -4.06 -19.18 -13.90
N GLY A 42 -3.10 -18.99 -14.82
CA GLY A 42 -3.34 -18.38 -16.13
C GLY A 42 -3.19 -16.85 -16.19
N GLN A 43 -2.94 -16.17 -15.07
CA GLN A 43 -2.43 -14.79 -15.12
C GLN A 43 -0.90 -14.80 -15.33
N PRO A 44 -0.33 -13.79 -16.03
CA PRO A 44 1.10 -13.71 -16.20
C PRO A 44 1.82 -13.72 -14.85
N THR A 45 2.59 -14.77 -14.60
CA THR A 45 3.60 -14.78 -13.55
C THR A 45 4.74 -13.89 -14.02
N GLY A 46 4.75 -12.63 -13.59
CA GLY A 46 5.66 -11.61 -14.11
C GLY A 46 5.23 -10.19 -13.81
N LEU A 47 3.98 -9.99 -13.38
CA LEU A 47 3.59 -8.75 -12.71
C LEU A 47 4.34 -8.68 -11.38
N THR A 48 5.16 -7.65 -11.20
CA THR A 48 6.05 -7.49 -10.05
C THR A 48 5.34 -6.96 -8.83
N ASP A 49 4.17 -6.34 -8.98
CA ASP A 49 3.41 -5.77 -7.87
C ASP A 49 2.77 -6.86 -6.99
N PRO A 50 3.28 -7.11 -5.76
CA PRO A 50 2.69 -8.12 -4.88
C PRO A 50 1.30 -7.72 -4.37
N TRP A 51 0.96 -6.42 -4.34
CA TRP A 51 -0.29 -5.92 -3.78
C TRP A 51 -1.51 -6.35 -4.59
N ARG A 52 -1.32 -6.70 -5.88
CA ARG A 52 -2.34 -7.31 -6.74
C ARG A 52 -2.89 -8.63 -6.21
N TYR A 53 -2.12 -9.30 -5.35
CA TYR A 53 -2.47 -10.59 -4.78
C TYR A 53 -2.87 -10.49 -3.31
N LEU A 54 -3.22 -9.29 -2.82
CA LEU A 54 -3.79 -9.15 -1.48
C LEU A 54 -5.10 -9.94 -1.36
N THR A 55 -5.18 -10.72 -0.29
CA THR A 55 -6.35 -11.53 0.06
C THR A 55 -6.71 -11.37 1.53
N VAL A 56 -7.99 -11.57 1.85
CA VAL A 56 -8.50 -11.76 3.22
C VAL A 56 -9.24 -13.09 3.25
N ALA A 57 -8.86 -13.99 4.15
CA ALA A 57 -9.40 -15.35 4.22
C ALA A 57 -9.36 -16.11 2.87
N GLY A 58 -8.33 -15.83 2.04
CA GLY A 58 -8.16 -16.43 0.71
C GLY A 58 -8.93 -15.74 -0.43
N GLU A 59 -9.79 -14.77 -0.13
CA GLU A 59 -10.55 -14.03 -1.13
C GLU A 59 -9.80 -12.76 -1.56
N PRO A 60 -9.66 -12.47 -2.87
CA PRO A 60 -8.98 -11.26 -3.34
C PRO A 60 -9.72 -9.98 -2.95
N ILE A 61 -9.01 -9.00 -2.39
CA ILE A 61 -9.60 -7.71 -1.95
C ILE A 61 -9.43 -6.58 -2.98
N VAL A 62 -8.68 -6.82 -4.06
CA VAL A 62 -8.39 -5.81 -5.09
C VAL A 62 -9.02 -6.15 -6.45
N ALA A 63 -9.99 -7.07 -6.48
CA ALA A 63 -10.63 -7.54 -7.71
C ALA A 63 -11.37 -6.45 -8.50
N GLY A 64 -11.74 -5.34 -7.84
CA GLY A 64 -12.39 -4.19 -8.47
C GLY A 64 -11.44 -3.27 -9.26
N MET A 65 -10.12 -3.45 -9.13
CA MET A 65 -9.15 -2.61 -9.82
C MET A 65 -8.99 -3.01 -11.28
N SER A 66 -8.94 -2.00 -12.16
CA SER A 66 -8.84 -2.23 -13.60
C SER A 66 -7.47 -2.76 -14.02
N GLN A 67 -7.40 -3.42 -15.18
CA GLN A 67 -6.12 -3.84 -15.74
C GLN A 67 -5.17 -2.65 -15.98
N GLN A 68 -5.72 -1.51 -16.39
CA GLN A 68 -4.95 -0.29 -16.65
C GLN A 68 -4.30 0.26 -15.37
N TYR A 69 -4.98 0.17 -14.23
CA TYR A 69 -4.41 0.56 -12.94
C TYR A 69 -3.15 -0.27 -12.64
N TRP A 70 -3.24 -1.59 -12.79
CA TRP A 70 -2.10 -2.48 -12.52
C TRP A 70 -0.93 -2.27 -13.48
N GLN A 71 -1.22 -2.04 -14.76
CA GLN A 71 -0.17 -1.70 -15.74
C GLN A 71 0.56 -0.41 -15.37
N HIS A 72 -0.16 0.57 -14.82
CA HIS A 72 0.46 1.80 -14.34
C HIS A 72 1.30 1.56 -13.07
N ALA A 73 0.77 0.82 -12.08
CA ALA A 73 1.48 0.48 -10.86
C ALA A 73 2.79 -0.28 -11.16
N GLU A 74 2.75 -1.26 -12.07
CA GLU A 74 3.95 -2.00 -12.50
C GLU A 74 4.99 -1.09 -13.14
N ALA A 75 4.58 -0.17 -14.01
CA ALA A 75 5.50 0.78 -14.62
C ALA A 75 6.14 1.71 -13.58
N GLU A 76 5.40 2.13 -12.56
CA GLU A 76 5.95 2.91 -11.44
C GLU A 76 6.96 2.10 -10.62
N LEU A 77 6.67 0.83 -10.32
CA LEU A 77 7.62 -0.06 -9.64
C LEU A 77 8.90 -0.23 -10.47
N GLU A 78 8.78 -0.48 -11.77
CA GLU A 78 9.94 -0.59 -12.67
C GLU A 78 10.78 0.70 -12.69
N ASN A 79 10.13 1.86 -12.77
CA ASN A 79 10.80 3.17 -12.75
C ASN A 79 11.50 3.45 -11.41
N ASN A 80 10.95 2.93 -10.31
CA ASN A 80 11.46 3.13 -8.96
C ASN A 80 12.43 2.02 -8.48
N GLY A 81 12.81 1.10 -9.37
CA GLY A 81 13.81 0.06 -9.07
C GLY A 81 13.25 -1.23 -8.45
N GLY A 82 11.93 -1.42 -8.47
CA GLY A 82 11.24 -2.64 -8.06
C GLY A 82 10.24 -2.42 -6.94
N VAL A 83 9.85 -3.53 -6.30
CA VAL A 83 8.97 -3.54 -5.14
C VAL A 83 9.72 -2.96 -3.94
N PRO A 84 9.26 -1.85 -3.33
CA PRO A 84 9.89 -1.30 -2.14
C PRO A 84 9.78 -2.27 -0.97
N ASP A 85 10.81 -2.33 -0.14
CA ASP A 85 10.78 -3.13 1.10
C ASP A 85 9.77 -2.48 2.06
N LEU A 86 8.88 -3.28 2.66
CA LEU A 86 7.88 -2.73 3.58
C LEU A 86 8.50 -2.01 4.79
N SER A 87 9.73 -2.37 5.17
CA SER A 87 10.49 -1.67 6.21
C SER A 87 10.90 -0.24 5.81
N GLU A 88 10.81 0.11 4.52
CA GLU A 88 11.01 1.47 4.02
C GLU A 88 9.80 2.38 4.29
N PHE A 89 8.64 1.84 4.67
CA PHE A 89 7.46 2.63 5.06
C PHE A 89 7.45 2.95 6.56
N SER A 90 8.59 3.37 7.11
CA SER A 90 8.68 3.80 8.51
C SER A 90 8.06 5.18 8.74
N PRO A 91 7.65 5.53 9.98
CA PRO A 91 7.20 6.88 10.29
C PRO A 91 8.20 7.96 9.88
N GLU A 92 9.50 7.70 10.04
CA GLU A 92 10.57 8.61 9.63
C GLU A 92 10.62 8.80 8.11
N ALA A 93 10.47 7.71 7.34
CA ALA A 93 10.42 7.78 5.88
C ALA A 93 9.21 8.58 5.38
N TYR A 94 8.04 8.44 6.02
CA TYR A 94 6.87 9.27 5.70
C TYR A 94 7.11 10.75 5.99
N VAL A 95 7.72 11.08 7.13
CA VAL A 95 8.07 12.48 7.44
C VAL A 95 9.04 13.06 6.41
N GLU A 96 10.03 12.28 5.99
CA GLU A 96 10.95 12.68 4.92
C GLU A 96 10.21 12.89 3.59
N ALA A 97 9.36 11.94 3.18
CA ALA A 97 8.58 12.03 1.96
C ALA A 97 7.65 13.26 1.94
N ILE A 98 6.94 13.54 3.05
CA ILE A 98 6.08 14.73 3.21
C ILE A 98 6.90 16.01 3.01
N ALA A 99 8.11 16.06 3.57
CA ALA A 99 9.00 17.20 3.38
C ALA A 99 9.50 17.32 1.93
N GLN A 100 9.84 16.20 1.28
CA GLN A 100 10.32 16.17 -0.11
C GLN A 100 9.25 16.64 -1.11
N ILE A 101 7.97 16.30 -0.90
CA ILE A 101 6.86 16.79 -1.74
C ILE A 101 6.47 18.25 -1.44
N GLY A 102 7.10 18.86 -0.42
CA GLY A 102 6.93 20.28 -0.08
C GLY A 102 5.76 20.59 0.85
N SER A 103 5.14 19.55 1.42
CA SER A 103 4.04 19.64 2.38
C SER A 103 4.56 19.92 3.79
N ASP A 104 3.87 20.78 4.54
CA ASP A 104 4.22 21.14 5.91
C ASP A 104 3.46 20.30 6.96
N ILE A 105 2.28 19.82 6.59
CA ILE A 105 1.41 18.94 7.37
C ILE A 105 0.76 17.97 6.39
N ALA A 106 0.63 16.70 6.76
CA ALA A 106 -0.16 15.72 6.01
C ALA A 106 -1.12 14.96 6.93
N PHE A 107 -2.31 14.67 6.43
CA PHE A 107 -3.22 13.71 7.05
C PHE A 107 -3.00 12.34 6.41
N LEU A 108 -2.68 11.34 7.24
CA LEU A 108 -2.41 9.98 6.81
C LEU A 108 -3.64 9.10 7.04
N TYR A 109 -4.18 8.53 5.96
CA TYR A 109 -5.28 7.57 5.96
C TYR A 109 -4.80 6.14 5.68
N PRO A 110 -5.59 5.13 6.08
CA PRO A 110 -5.29 3.74 5.73
C PRO A 110 -5.26 3.50 4.21
N THR A 111 -4.45 2.56 3.72
CA THR A 111 -4.53 2.06 2.33
C THR A 111 -5.21 0.71 2.31
N PHE A 112 -4.55 -0.33 2.81
CA PHE A 112 -5.06 -1.69 2.75
C PHE A 112 -6.29 -1.84 3.64
N GLY A 113 -6.35 -1.11 4.76
CA GLY A 113 -7.56 -1.06 5.57
C GLY A 113 -8.80 -0.59 4.81
N LEU A 114 -8.64 0.31 3.83
CA LEU A 114 -9.75 0.78 2.99
C LEU A 114 -10.10 -0.20 1.86
N TRP A 115 -9.14 -0.99 1.38
CA TRP A 115 -9.40 -1.98 0.33
C TRP A 115 -10.18 -3.20 0.82
N ILE A 116 -10.26 -3.41 2.14
CA ILE A 116 -11.01 -4.51 2.76
C ILE A 116 -12.51 -4.19 2.93
N LEU A 117 -12.91 -2.91 2.84
CA LEU A 117 -14.29 -2.45 3.00
C LEU A 117 -15.16 -2.79 1.77
#